data_AF-A0A355QFQ3-F1
#
_entry.id   AF-A0A355QFQ3-F1
#
_cell.length_a   1.000
_cell.length_b   1.000
_cell.length_c   1.000
_cell.angle_alpha   90.00
_cell.angle_beta   90.00
_cell.angle_gamma   90.00
#
_symmetry.space_group_name_H-M   'P 1'
#
loop_
_entity.id
_entity.type
_entity.pdbx_description
1 polymer ?
#
loop_
_entity_poly.entity_id
_entity_poly.type
_entity_poly.pdbx_seq_one_letter_code
_entity_poly.pdbx_strand_id
1 'polypeptide(L)'
;MVGASGRLPAIRQTAALARRSVVAERRQLLNILPGLVFPLLLAAVYSRQFSRALAMPGFPQVDSFLDFILPACVVQAVSFGATAAGTELALDIENGFFDRLVASPVARFPILLGRLAGASLV
;
A
#
# COMPACT_ATOMS: atom_id res chain seq x y z
N MET A 1 5.65 -29.18 -16.88
CA MET A 1 5.96 -29.82 -15.59
C MET A 1 7.05 -29.01 -14.90
N VAL A 2 6.71 -28.16 -13.93
CA VAL A 2 7.70 -27.35 -13.17
C VAL A 2 8.18 -28.21 -12.00
N GLY A 3 9.31 -28.88 -12.19
CA GLY A 3 9.98 -29.68 -11.17
C GLY A 3 10.50 -28.83 -10.02
N ALA A 4 10.71 -29.45 -8.87
CA ALA A 4 11.11 -28.83 -7.59
C ALA A 4 12.33 -27.89 -7.64
N SER A 5 13.14 -27.94 -8.71
CA SER A 5 14.26 -27.04 -9.01
C SER A 5 13.84 -25.60 -9.41
N GLY A 6 12.60 -25.36 -9.79
CA GLY A 6 12.08 -24.03 -10.18
C GLY A 6 11.54 -23.16 -9.03
N ARG A 7 11.34 -23.70 -7.83
CA ARG A 7 10.75 -22.96 -6.69
C ARG A 7 11.77 -22.08 -5.94
N LEU A 8 12.99 -22.58 -5.76
CA LEU A 8 14.11 -21.84 -5.19
C LEU A 8 14.47 -20.57 -5.98
N PRO A 9 14.53 -20.60 -7.33
CA PRO A 9 14.73 -19.37 -8.11
C PRO A 9 13.52 -18.43 -8.03
N ALA A 10 12.28 -18.92 -7.98
CA ALA A 10 11.10 -18.05 -7.86
C ALA A 10 11.09 -17.26 -6.55
N ILE A 11 11.40 -17.88 -5.40
CA ILE A 11 11.47 -17.19 -4.10
C ILE A 11 12.59 -16.14 -4.11
N ARG A 12 13.77 -16.49 -4.64
CA ARG A 12 14.90 -15.55 -4.77
C ARG A 12 14.57 -14.39 -5.70
N GLN A 13 13.86 -14.65 -6.81
CA GLN A 13 13.37 -13.63 -7.73
C GLN A 13 12.38 -12.70 -7.01
N THR A 14 11.40 -13.24 -6.29
CA THR A 14 10.45 -12.42 -5.52
C THR A 14 11.17 -11.55 -4.51
N ALA A 15 12.11 -12.11 -3.74
CA ALA A 15 12.87 -11.35 -2.75
C ALA A 15 13.73 -10.24 -3.39
N ALA A 16 14.35 -10.51 -4.54
CA ALA A 16 15.16 -9.52 -5.25
C ALA A 16 14.30 -8.37 -5.81
N LEU A 17 13.17 -8.69 -6.44
CA LEU A 17 12.23 -7.67 -6.95
C LEU A 17 11.58 -6.91 -5.80
N ALA A 18 11.15 -7.59 -4.73
CA ALA A 18 10.60 -6.96 -3.54
C ALA A 18 11.59 -5.98 -2.91
N ARG A 19 12.86 -6.38 -2.75
CA ARG A 19 13.91 -5.49 -2.24
C ARG A 19 14.10 -4.27 -3.13
N ARG A 20 14.10 -4.43 -4.46
CA ARG A 20 14.17 -3.31 -5.40
C ARG A 20 13.01 -2.34 -5.18
N SER A 21 11.78 -2.84 -5.18
CA SER A 21 10.58 -2.02 -5.04
C SER A 21 10.53 -1.31 -3.68
N VAL A 22 10.81 -1.99 -2.58
CA VAL A 22 10.87 -1.39 -1.24
C VAL A 22 11.95 -0.31 -1.14
N VAL A 23 13.13 -0.53 -1.74
CA VAL A 23 14.21 0.48 -1.73
C VAL A 23 13.84 1.69 -2.60
N ALA A 24 13.16 1.49 -3.72
CA ALA A 24 12.68 2.60 -4.55
C ALA A 24 11.69 3.47 -3.76
N GLU A 25 10.71 2.84 -3.13
CA GLU A 25 9.69 3.53 -2.32
C GLU A 25 10.32 4.26 -1.11
N ARG A 26 11.25 3.59 -0.41
CA ARG A 26 11.98 4.19 0.71
C ARG A 26 12.80 5.42 0.33
N ARG A 27 13.24 5.56 -0.92
CA ARG A 27 13.96 6.77 -1.36
C ARG A 27 13.04 7.96 -1.52
N GLN A 28 11.73 7.71 -1.60
CA GLN A 28 10.68 8.70 -1.80
C GLN A 28 9.70 8.74 -0.63
N LEU A 29 10.16 8.51 0.61
CA LEU A 29 9.28 8.52 1.81
C LEU A 29 8.48 9.81 1.97
N LEU A 30 9.00 10.94 1.49
CA LEU A 30 8.27 12.21 1.51
C LEU A 30 6.99 12.18 0.67
N ASN A 31 6.89 11.31 -0.33
CA ASN A 31 5.69 11.16 -1.17
C ASN A 31 4.55 10.41 -0.44
N ILE A 32 4.87 9.61 0.58
CA ILE A 32 3.89 8.87 1.40
C ILE A 32 3.23 9.81 2.42
N LEU A 33 3.94 10.85 2.83
CA LEU A 33 3.54 11.76 3.91
C LEU A 33 2.15 12.37 3.71
N PRO A 34 1.80 12.93 2.53
CA PRO A 34 0.47 13.51 2.31
C PRO A 34 -0.65 12.48 2.44
N GLY A 35 -0.44 11.26 1.94
CA GLY A 35 -1.41 10.16 1.99
C GLY A 35 -1.70 9.65 3.40
N LEU A 36 -0.80 9.92 4.36
CA LEU A 36 -0.92 9.47 5.74
C LEU A 36 -1.34 10.63 6.68
N VAL A 37 -0.77 11.81 6.49
CA VAL A 37 -1.07 12.99 7.30
C VAL A 37 -2.50 13.48 7.04
N PHE A 38 -2.95 13.51 5.79
CA PHE A 38 -4.28 14.04 5.47
C PHE A 38 -5.42 13.22 6.10
N PRO A 39 -5.49 11.87 5.99
CA PRO A 39 -6.53 11.08 6.65
C PRO A 39 -6.50 11.20 8.18
N LEU A 40 -5.32 11.29 8.80
CA LEU A 40 -5.20 11.45 10.25
C LEU A 40 -5.65 12.83 10.74
N LEU A 41 -5.35 13.89 9.99
CA LEU A 41 -5.87 15.22 10.28
C LEU A 41 -7.40 15.25 10.21
N LEU A 42 -7.98 14.62 9.18
CA LEU A 42 -9.42 14.48 9.06
C LEU A 42 -10.01 13.65 10.21
N ALA A 43 -9.35 12.56 10.62
CA ALA A 43 -9.75 11.79 11.81
C ALA A 43 -9.80 12.67 13.06
N ALA A 44 -8.76 13.48 13.28
CA ALA A 44 -8.69 14.39 14.42
C ALA A 44 -9.81 15.43 14.38
N VAL A 45 -10.06 16.05 13.22
CA VAL A 45 -11.13 17.02 13.03
C VAL A 45 -12.50 16.38 13.29
N TYR A 46 -12.79 15.23 12.69
CA TYR A 46 -14.09 14.56 12.87
C TYR A 46 -14.31 14.06 14.29
N SER A 47 -13.28 13.51 14.94
CA SER A 47 -13.38 13.07 16.34
C SER A 47 -13.79 14.21 17.27
N ARG A 48 -13.24 15.41 17.05
CA ARG A 48 -13.59 16.62 17.81
C ARG A 48 -14.96 17.16 17.42
N GLN A 49 -15.24 17.25 16.13
CA GLN A 49 -16.50 17.78 15.59
C GLN A 49 -17.72 17.01 16.11
N PHE A 50 -17.61 15.68 16.21
CA PHE A 50 -18.69 14.81 16.64
C PHE A 50 -18.63 14.40 18.12
N SER A 51 -17.73 15.00 18.92
CA SER A 51 -17.62 14.69 20.35
C SER A 51 -18.93 14.88 21.13
N ARG A 52 -19.76 15.86 20.75
CA ARG A 52 -21.08 16.08 21.38
C ARG A 52 -22.13 15.03 20.99
N ALA A 53 -21.93 14.33 19.88
CA ALA A 53 -22.85 13.29 19.43
C ALA A 53 -22.84 12.07 20.35
N LEU A 54 -21.72 11.83 21.04
CA LEU A 54 -21.54 10.75 22.02
C LEU A 54 -22.52 10.85 23.20
N ALA A 55 -22.98 12.06 23.54
CA ALA A 55 -23.91 12.30 24.63
C ALA A 55 -25.39 12.15 24.23
N MET A 56 -25.70 11.81 22.97
CA MET A 56 -27.07 11.69 22.52
C MET A 56 -27.75 10.42 23.07
N PRO A 57 -29.05 10.49 23.41
CA PRO A 57 -29.80 9.32 23.86
C PRO A 57 -29.80 8.23 22.78
N GLY A 58 -29.43 7.00 23.16
CA GLY A 58 -29.36 5.86 22.23
C GLY A 58 -28.06 5.75 21.43
N PHE A 59 -27.09 6.66 21.63
CA PHE A 59 -25.77 6.52 21.04
C PHE A 59 -24.95 5.44 21.77
N PRO A 60 -24.15 4.61 21.06
CA PRO A 60 -23.30 3.60 21.68
C PRO A 60 -22.33 4.20 22.71
N GLN A 61 -22.12 3.50 23.83
CA GLN A 61 -21.10 3.91 24.80
C GLN A 61 -19.70 3.65 24.23
N VAL A 62 -19.05 4.72 23.78
CA VAL A 62 -17.65 4.74 23.35
C VAL A 62 -16.97 6.00 23.85
N ASP A 63 -15.65 5.95 24.00
CA ASP A 63 -14.87 7.07 24.55
C ASP A 63 -14.68 8.21 23.53
N SER A 64 -14.70 7.87 22.23
CA SER A 64 -14.42 8.83 21.17
C SER A 64 -15.11 8.46 19.88
N PHE A 65 -15.50 9.48 19.11
CA PHE A 65 -15.95 9.27 17.73
C PHE A 65 -14.82 8.75 16.82
N LEU A 66 -13.57 8.73 17.32
CA LEU A 66 -12.43 8.10 16.68
C LEU A 66 -12.72 6.62 16.32
N ASP A 67 -13.44 5.89 17.18
CA ASP A 67 -13.76 4.47 16.97
C ASP A 67 -14.57 4.22 15.69
N PHE A 68 -15.34 5.21 15.24
CA PHE A 68 -16.13 5.13 14.00
C PHE A 68 -15.37 5.64 12.77
N ILE A 69 -14.57 6.70 12.92
CA ILE A 69 -13.88 7.34 11.78
C ILE A 69 -12.54 6.68 11.44
N LEU A 70 -11.87 6.06 12.41
CA LEU A 70 -10.56 5.44 12.21
C LEU A 70 -10.55 4.39 11.08
N PRO A 71 -11.52 3.46 10.98
CA PRO A 71 -11.57 2.52 9.86
C PRO A 71 -11.68 3.21 8.50
N ALA A 72 -12.45 4.29 8.41
CA ALA A 72 -12.57 5.07 7.18
C ALA A 72 -11.24 5.72 6.79
N CYS A 73 -10.50 6.27 7.76
CA CYS A 73 -9.17 6.84 7.54
C CYS A 73 -8.15 5.79 7.08
N VAL A 74 -8.22 4.56 7.62
CA VAL A 74 -7.35 3.44 7.17
C VAL A 74 -7.67 3.07 5.73
N VAL A 75 -8.95 2.92 5.36
CA VAL A 75 -9.36 2.62 3.98
C VAL A 75 -8.91 3.72 3.03
N GLN A 76 -9.01 4.99 3.45
CA GLN A 76 -8.54 6.13 2.65
C GLN A 76 -7.01 6.10 2.45
N ALA A 77 -6.23 5.83 3.49
CA ALA A 77 -4.77 5.71 3.39
C ALA A 77 -4.36 4.58 2.42
N VAL A 78 -5.00 3.40 2.55
CA VAL A 78 -4.79 2.26 1.64
C VAL A 78 -5.15 2.62 0.20
N SER A 79 -6.20 3.43 -0.01
CA SER A 79 -6.59 3.88 -1.35
C SER A 79 -5.54 4.78 -1.99
N PHE A 80 -4.90 5.66 -1.20
CA PHE A 80 -3.77 6.46 -1.69
C PHE A 80 -2.57 5.59 -2.03
N GLY A 81 -2.21 4.64 -1.16
CA GLY A 81 -1.12 3.70 -1.41
C GLY A 81 -1.34 2.85 -2.67
N ALA A 82 -2.55 2.34 -2.86
CA ALA A 82 -2.93 1.62 -4.08
C ALA A 82 -2.82 2.49 -5.35
N THR A 83 -3.21 3.76 -5.26
CA THR A 83 -3.11 4.70 -6.38
C THR A 83 -1.64 4.98 -6.73
N ALA A 84 -0.79 5.24 -5.74
CA ALA A 84 0.64 5.45 -5.94
C ALA A 84 1.31 4.21 -6.56
N ALA A 85 1.00 3.02 -6.02
CA ALA A 85 1.51 1.75 -6.55
C ALA A 85 1.05 1.50 -8.00
N GLY A 86 -0.19 1.87 -8.34
CA GLY A 86 -0.71 1.80 -9.70
C GLY A 86 0.05 2.71 -10.68
N THR A 87 0.32 3.96 -10.27
CA THR A 87 1.13 4.90 -11.04
C THR A 87 2.53 4.36 -11.29
N GLU A 88 3.17 3.83 -10.25
CA GLU A 88 4.50 3.24 -10.33
C GLU A 88 4.56 1.99 -11.23
N LEU A 89 3.52 1.17 -11.22
CA LEU A 89 3.38 0.05 -12.16
C LEU A 89 3.23 0.55 -13.60
N ALA A 90 2.42 1.60 -13.81
CA ALA A 90 2.28 2.22 -15.13
C ALA A 90 3.62 2.77 -15.64
N LEU A 91 4.40 3.43 -14.78
CA LEU A 91 5.75 3.89 -15.11
C LEU A 91 6.70 2.74 -15.46
N ASP A 92 6.64 1.60 -14.77
CA ASP A 92 7.42 0.41 -15.14
C ASP A 92 7.05 -0.12 -16.54
N ILE A 93 5.78 0.01 -16.95
CA ILE A 93 5.30 -0.36 -18.28
C ILE A 93 5.77 0.66 -19.32
N GLU A 94 5.55 1.96 -19.09
CA GLU A 94 5.94 3.04 -20.01
C GLU A 94 7.45 3.06 -20.27
N ASN A 95 8.26 2.80 -19.25
CA ASN A 95 9.72 2.74 -19.38
C ASN A 95 10.24 1.43 -19.99
N GLY A 96 9.35 0.49 -20.33
CA GLY A 96 9.68 -0.83 -20.88
C GLY A 96 10.40 -1.76 -19.90
N PHE A 97 10.43 -1.43 -18.60
CA PHE A 97 11.03 -2.29 -17.58
C PHE A 97 10.23 -3.60 -17.42
N PHE A 98 8.90 -3.49 -17.45
CA PHE A 98 8.00 -4.64 -17.38
C PHE A 98 8.25 -5.63 -18.53
N ASP A 99 8.36 -5.13 -19.77
CA ASP A 99 8.60 -5.97 -20.96
C ASP A 99 9.94 -6.70 -20.87
N ARG A 100 10.99 -6.03 -20.38
CA ARG A 100 12.31 -6.65 -20.15
C ARG A 100 12.25 -7.77 -19.12
N LEU A 101 11.46 -7.63 -18.06
CA LEU A 101 11.27 -8.68 -17.06
C LEU A 101 10.55 -9.89 -17.66
N VAL A 102 9.50 -9.65 -18.45
CA VAL A 102 8.72 -10.73 -19.10
C VAL A 102 9.53 -11.47 -20.16
N ALA A 103 10.41 -10.78 -20.89
CA ALA A 103 11.32 -11.38 -21.86
C ALA A 103 12.47 -12.18 -21.22
N SER A 104 12.80 -11.89 -19.94
CA SER A 104 13.83 -12.60 -19.19
C SER A 104 13.31 -13.95 -18.63
N PRO A 105 14.18 -14.89 -18.25
CA PRO A 105 13.78 -16.16 -17.63
C PRO A 105 13.35 -15.99 -16.15
N VAL A 106 12.47 -15.02 -15.89
CA VAL A 106 11.86 -14.74 -14.59
C VAL A 106 10.44 -15.30 -14.56
N ALA A 107 10.06 -15.92 -13.45
CA ALA A 107 8.69 -16.39 -13.29
C ALA A 107 7.72 -15.20 -13.17
N ARG A 108 6.51 -15.33 -13.74
CA ARG A 108 5.51 -14.26 -13.78
C ARG A 108 5.02 -13.82 -12.40
N PHE A 109 4.85 -14.75 -11.46
CA PHE A 109 4.37 -14.48 -10.10
C PHE A 109 5.32 -13.57 -9.29
N PRO A 110 6.65 -13.81 -9.28
CA PRO A 110 7.62 -12.89 -8.68
C PRO A 110 7.55 -11.43 -9.12
N ILE A 111 7.16 -11.16 -10.37
CA ILE A 111 7.03 -9.80 -10.89
C ILE A 111 5.92 -9.05 -10.13
N LEU A 112 4.75 -9.68 -10.02
CA LEU A 112 3.60 -9.12 -9.31
C LEU A 112 3.87 -9.02 -7.79
N LEU A 113 4.34 -10.11 -7.18
CA LEU A 113 4.60 -10.15 -5.73
C LEU A 113 5.72 -9.19 -5.31
N GLY A 114 6.76 -9.03 -6.14
CA GLY A 114 7.83 -8.08 -5.90
C GLY A 114 7.33 -6.62 -5.89
N ARG A 115 6.47 -6.25 -6.85
CA ARG A 115 5.85 -4.92 -6.86
C ARG A 115 4.89 -4.71 -5.70
N LEU A 116 4.11 -5.72 -5.34
CA LEU A 116 3.17 -5.67 -4.21
C LEU A 116 3.89 -5.44 -2.87
N ALA A 117 5.09 -6.00 -2.69
CA ALA A 117 5.91 -5.74 -1.52
C ALA A 117 6.37 -4.27 -1.42
N GLY A 118 6.65 -3.61 -2.54
CA GLY A 118 6.92 -2.17 -2.53
C GLY A 118 5.67 -1.37 -2.13
N ALA A 119 4.52 -1.71 -2.72
CA ALA A 119 3.24 -1.07 -2.44
C ALA A 119 2.83 -1.16 -0.96
N SER A 120 3.21 -2.24 -0.26
CA SER A 120 2.91 -2.40 1.18
C SER A 120 3.58 -1.38 2.10
N LEU A 121 4.55 -0.61 1.58
CA LEU A 121 5.24 0.43 2.33
C LEU A 121 4.50 1.79 2.29
N VAL A 122 3.56 1.96 1.36
CA VAL A 122 2.76 3.18 1.13
C VAL A 122 1.36 2.98 1.67
#